data_AF-A0A1Y4TG84-F1
#
_entry.id   AF-A0A1Y4TG84-F1
#
_cell.length_a   1.000
_cell.length_b   1.000
_cell.length_c   1.000
_cell.angle_alpha   90.00
_cell.angle_beta   90.00
_cell.angle_gamma   90.00
#
_symmetry.space_group_name_H-M   'P 1'
#
loop_
_entity.id
_entity.type
_entity.pdbx_description
1 polymer ?
#
loop_
_entity_poly.entity_id
_entity_poly.type
_entity_poly.pdbx_seq_one_letter_code
_entity_poly.pdbx_strand_id
1 'polypeptide(L)'
;MKPAFLGTIKKNLFGIITAVLSAGVLLGFLFSADGIASLARISQNMRYEWLLVALAVAVAAWFLEGIALNIFCKVIYQQWKFRYSFCIGMEGILYSALTPFSTGGQPMQIYSMRRLGMDTGAASSIIAMKTVVYQIILVLYSLVMVVWMLPFFQTNVSNFSF
;
A
#
# COMPACT_ATOMS: atom_id res chain seq x y z
N MET A 1 19.39 -32.40 -8.81
CA MET A 1 18.82 -31.03 -8.90
C MET A 1 17.58 -30.87 -7.98
N LYS A 2 17.65 -31.22 -6.68
CA LYS A 2 16.47 -31.25 -5.78
C LYS A 2 16.65 -30.78 -4.30
N PRO A 3 17.85 -30.61 -3.71
CA PRO A 3 17.92 -30.23 -2.28
C PRO A 3 17.79 -28.72 -2.01
N ALA A 4 18.09 -27.84 -2.98
CA ALA A 4 18.04 -26.38 -2.78
C ALA A 4 16.60 -25.81 -2.77
N PHE A 5 15.66 -26.45 -3.47
CA PHE A 5 14.29 -25.94 -3.65
C PHE A 5 13.43 -26.11 -2.40
N LEU A 6 13.58 -27.23 -1.67
CA LEU A 6 12.86 -27.48 -0.41
C LEU A 6 13.28 -26.51 0.71
N GLY A 7 14.54 -26.06 0.72
CA GLY A 7 15.05 -25.08 1.69
C GLY A 7 14.38 -23.71 1.55
N THR A 8 14.13 -23.27 0.32
CA THR A 8 13.43 -22.00 0.01
C THR A 8 11.95 -22.05 0.41
N ILE A 9 11.29 -23.20 0.25
CA ILE A 9 9.88 -23.38 0.65
C ILE A 9 9.72 -23.33 2.17
N LYS A 10 10.61 -23.97 2.95
CA LYS A 10 10.56 -23.90 4.42
C LYS A 10 10.82 -22.48 4.95
N LYS A 11 11.70 -21.73 4.30
CA LYS A 11 12.05 -20.35 4.68
C LYS A 11 10.92 -19.35 4.39
N ASN A 12 10.15 -19.57 3.31
CA ASN A 12 9.04 -18.70 2.90
C ASN A 12 7.66 -19.35 3.11
N LEU A 13 7.58 -20.36 3.98
CA LEU A 13 6.39 -21.20 4.20
C LEU A 13 5.17 -20.35 4.56
N PHE A 14 5.37 -19.34 5.40
CA PHE A 14 4.31 -18.41 5.80
C PHE A 14 3.74 -17.62 4.62
N GLY A 15 4.60 -17.13 3.71
CA GLY A 15 4.18 -16.39 2.51
C GLY A 15 3.48 -17.28 1.48
N ILE A 16 3.91 -18.53 1.36
CA ILE A 16 3.27 -19.51 0.46
C ILE A 16 1.88 -19.88 1.00
N ILE A 17 1.76 -20.13 2.30
CA ILE A 17 0.48 -20.45 2.94
C ILE A 17 -0.51 -19.29 2.81
N THR A 18 -0.08 -18.05 3.07
CA THR A 18 -0.97 -16.88 2.94
C THR A 18 -1.38 -16.62 1.50
N ALA A 19 -0.48 -16.81 0.52
CA ALA A 19 -0.81 -16.70 -0.90
C ALA A 19 -1.82 -17.77 -1.35
N VAL A 20 -1.60 -19.04 -0.95
CA VAL A 20 -2.50 -20.16 -1.28
C VAL A 20 -3.86 -19.98 -0.61
N LEU A 21 -3.90 -19.53 0.64
CA LEU A 21 -5.16 -19.27 1.35
C LEU A 21 -5.94 -18.11 0.70
N SER A 22 -5.26 -17.02 0.35
CA SER A 22 -5.89 -15.87 -0.34
C SER A 22 -6.43 -16.27 -1.72
N ALA A 23 -5.64 -17.03 -2.49
CA ALA A 23 -6.07 -17.57 -3.77
C ALA A 23 -7.24 -18.55 -3.62
N GLY A 24 -7.22 -19.41 -2.60
CA GLY A 24 -8.29 -20.36 -2.31
C GLY A 24 -9.61 -19.68 -1.96
N VAL A 25 -9.58 -18.61 -1.16
CA VAL A 25 -10.77 -17.81 -0.84
C VAL A 25 -11.31 -17.11 -2.10
N LEU A 26 -10.44 -16.51 -2.92
CA LEU A 26 -10.84 -15.86 -4.17
C LEU A 26 -11.46 -16.86 -5.17
N LEU A 27 -10.86 -18.03 -5.32
CA LEU A 27 -11.37 -19.10 -6.18
C LEU A 27 -12.69 -19.67 -5.64
N GLY A 28 -12.80 -19.89 -4.31
CA GLY A 28 -14.05 -20.33 -3.68
C GLY A 28 -15.20 -19.32 -3.87
N PHE A 29 -14.89 -18.03 -3.87
CA PHE A 29 -15.84 -16.97 -4.15
C PHE A 29 -16.24 -16.92 -5.64
N LEU A 30 -15.27 -17.16 -6.55
CA LEU A 30 -15.49 -17.20 -8.00
C LEU A 30 -16.30 -18.42 -8.45
N PHE A 31 -16.08 -19.59 -7.85
CA PHE A 31 -16.80 -20.84 -8.16
C PHE A 31 -18.13 -20.98 -7.42
N SER A 32 -18.42 -20.15 -6.42
CA SER A 32 -19.79 -20.01 -5.92
C SER A 32 -20.70 -19.51 -7.04
N ALA A 33 -21.87 -20.14 -7.20
CA ALA A 33 -22.79 -19.94 -8.31
C ALA A 33 -23.19 -18.46 -8.55
N ASP A 34 -23.09 -17.61 -7.53
CA ASP A 34 -23.42 -16.19 -7.59
C ASP A 34 -22.23 -15.26 -7.91
N GLY A 35 -20.99 -15.75 -7.91
CA GLY A 35 -19.80 -14.91 -8.14
C GLY A 35 -19.72 -14.37 -9.56
N ILE A 36 -19.83 -15.26 -10.54
CA ILE A 36 -19.83 -14.90 -11.98
C ILE A 36 -21.08 -14.10 -12.35
N ALA A 37 -22.24 -14.49 -11.83
CA ALA A 37 -23.49 -13.76 -12.04
C ALA A 37 -23.47 -12.35 -11.40
N SER A 38 -22.85 -12.19 -10.23
CA SER A 38 -22.63 -10.88 -9.61
C SER A 38 -21.69 -10.00 -10.42
N LEU A 39 -20.57 -10.55 -10.92
CA LEU A 39 -19.65 -9.79 -11.78
C LEU A 39 -20.35 -9.32 -13.06
N ALA A 40 -21.20 -10.16 -13.66
CA ALA A 40 -22.00 -9.79 -14.82
C ALA A 40 -23.01 -8.68 -14.51
N ARG A 41 -23.70 -8.73 -13.35
CA ARG A 41 -24.63 -7.66 -12.92
C ARG A 41 -23.92 -6.35 -12.59
N ILE A 42 -22.75 -6.41 -11.94
CA ILE A 42 -21.93 -5.23 -11.63
C ILE A 42 -21.45 -4.56 -12.92
N SER A 43 -21.05 -5.34 -13.92
CA SER A 43 -20.66 -4.84 -15.24
C SER A 43 -21.79 -4.08 -15.94
N GLN A 44 -23.05 -4.55 -15.83
CA GLN A 44 -24.19 -3.89 -16.46
C GLN A 44 -24.66 -2.60 -15.75
N ASN A 45 -24.41 -2.47 -14.45
CA ASN A 45 -24.76 -1.28 -13.66
C ASN A 45 -23.56 -0.35 -13.39
N MET A 46 -22.37 -0.66 -13.91
CA MET A 46 -21.17 0.11 -13.65
C MET A 46 -21.20 1.43 -14.42
N ARG A 47 -21.24 2.53 -13.66
CA ARG A 47 -21.09 3.87 -14.22
C ARG A 47 -19.61 4.11 -14.57
N TYR A 48 -19.28 4.06 -15.86
CA TYR A 48 -17.92 4.28 -16.36
C TYR A 48 -17.30 5.63 -15.92
N GLU A 49 -18.13 6.65 -15.70
CA GLU A 49 -17.68 7.95 -15.16
C GLU A 49 -16.96 7.80 -13.81
N TRP A 50 -17.52 7.02 -12.89
CA TRP A 50 -16.92 6.81 -11.57
C TRP A 50 -15.65 5.96 -11.64
N LEU A 51 -15.57 5.03 -12.60
CA LEU A 51 -14.34 4.28 -12.85
C LEU A 51 -13.21 5.20 -13.32
N LEU A 52 -13.52 6.15 -14.22
CA LEU A 52 -12.55 7.14 -14.70
C LEU A 52 -12.09 8.06 -13.57
N VAL A 53 -13.01 8.51 -12.71
CA VAL A 53 -12.67 9.30 -11.52
C VAL A 53 -11.77 8.49 -10.58
N ALA A 54 -12.07 7.22 -10.31
CA ALA A 54 -11.24 6.37 -9.47
C ALA A 54 -9.83 6.20 -10.04
N LEU A 55 -9.72 5.99 -11.36
CA LEU A 55 -8.44 5.92 -12.06
C LEU A 55 -7.66 7.23 -11.94
N ALA A 56 -8.31 8.37 -12.13
CA ALA A 56 -7.69 9.69 -12.01
C ALA A 56 -7.16 9.94 -10.60
N VAL A 57 -7.93 9.58 -9.57
CA VAL A 57 -7.51 9.69 -8.16
C VAL A 57 -6.33 8.76 -7.86
N ALA A 58 -6.32 7.54 -8.38
CA ALA A 58 -5.20 6.61 -8.21
C ALA A 58 -3.90 7.16 -8.82
N VAL A 59 -3.99 7.69 -10.04
CA VAL A 59 -2.84 8.34 -10.70
C VAL A 59 -2.37 9.56 -9.91
N ALA A 60 -3.29 10.39 -9.41
CA ALA A 60 -2.94 11.53 -8.57
C ALA A 60 -2.23 11.10 -7.28
N ALA A 61 -2.67 10.01 -6.64
CA ALA A 61 -2.03 9.44 -5.47
C ALA A 61 -0.58 9.00 -5.75
N TRP A 62 -0.32 8.42 -6.93
CA TRP A 62 1.04 8.06 -7.35
C TRP A 62 1.96 9.28 -7.50
N PHE A 63 1.45 10.38 -8.05
CA PHE A 63 2.20 11.63 -8.12
C PHE A 63 2.47 12.22 -6.73
N LEU A 64 1.47 12.24 -5.85
CA LEU A 64 1.62 12.71 -4.47
C LEU A 64 2.68 11.91 -3.71
N GLU A 65 2.72 10.59 -3.90
CA GLU A 65 3.74 9.72 -3.31
C GLU A 65 5.15 10.10 -3.76
N GLY A 66 5.33 10.35 -5.08
CA GLY A 66 6.61 10.81 -5.63
C GLY A 66 7.01 12.20 -5.13
N ILE A 67 6.05 13.12 -4.99
CA ILE A 67 6.27 14.48 -4.48
C ILE A 67 6.69 14.44 -3.01
N ALA A 68 5.95 13.70 -2.18
CA ALA A 68 6.25 13.54 -0.77
C ALA A 68 7.68 13.00 -0.59
N LEU A 69 8.05 11.96 -1.33
CA LEU A 69 9.40 11.40 -1.27
C LEU A 69 10.47 12.41 -1.73
N ASN A 70 10.20 13.17 -2.80
CA ASN A 70 11.13 14.17 -3.30
C ASN A 70 11.38 15.30 -2.30
N ILE A 71 10.38 15.71 -1.51
CA ILE A 71 10.56 16.72 -0.47
C ILE A 71 11.61 16.24 0.55
N PHE A 72 11.47 15.02 1.08
CA PHE A 72 12.44 14.48 2.02
C PHE A 72 13.82 14.26 1.39
N CYS A 73 13.90 13.77 0.14
CA CYS A 73 15.18 13.58 -0.54
C CYS A 73 15.91 14.91 -0.75
N LYS A 74 15.21 15.99 -1.12
CA LYS A 74 15.82 17.31 -1.35
C LYS A 74 16.38 17.95 -0.09
N VAL A 75 15.85 17.63 1.08
CA VAL A 75 16.37 18.15 2.36
C VAL A 75 17.80 17.65 2.63
N ILE A 76 18.11 16.40 2.24
CA ILE A 76 19.46 15.85 2.43
C ILE A 76 20.33 16.05 1.18
N TYR A 77 19.77 15.88 -0.01
CA TYR A 77 20.47 16.00 -1.29
C TYR A 77 19.77 17.04 -2.18
N GLN A 78 20.23 18.29 -2.12
CA GLN A 78 19.64 19.42 -2.84
C GLN A 78 19.60 19.24 -4.37
N GLN A 79 20.56 18.49 -4.92
CA GLN A 79 20.69 18.19 -6.36
C GLN A 79 19.78 17.03 -6.83
N TRP A 80 18.95 16.47 -5.94
CA TRP A 80 18.09 15.34 -6.25
C TRP A 80 16.97 15.72 -7.23
N LYS A 81 16.82 14.93 -8.30
CA LYS A 81 15.81 15.14 -9.34
C LYS A 81 14.51 14.41 -8.99
N PHE A 82 13.39 15.08 -9.23
CA PHE A 82 12.04 14.52 -9.01
C PHE A 82 11.81 13.17 -9.71
N ARG A 83 12.36 12.98 -10.91
CA ARG A 83 12.23 11.72 -11.67
C ARG A 83 12.71 10.51 -10.88
N TYR A 84 13.80 10.65 -10.12
CA TYR A 84 14.31 9.55 -9.28
C TYR A 84 13.37 9.24 -8.13
N SER A 85 12.88 10.26 -7.42
CA SER A 85 11.89 10.07 -6.35
C SER A 85 10.59 9.47 -6.86
N PHE A 86 10.12 9.86 -8.05
CA PHE A 86 8.93 9.28 -8.64
C PHE A 86 9.13 7.79 -8.95
N CYS A 87 10.22 7.41 -9.63
CA CYS A 87 10.53 6.01 -9.90
C CYS A 87 10.65 5.17 -8.61
N ILE A 88 11.37 5.68 -7.60
CA ILE A 88 11.54 5.00 -6.31
C ILE A 88 10.20 4.87 -5.59
N GLY A 89 9.34 5.89 -5.63
CA GLY A 89 7.99 5.82 -5.07
C GLY A 89 7.15 4.74 -5.75
N MET A 90 7.22 4.62 -7.08
CA MET A 90 6.50 3.58 -7.83
C MET A 90 7.01 2.18 -7.52
N GLU A 91 8.33 1.99 -7.42
CA GLU A 91 8.92 0.74 -6.94
C GLU A 91 8.42 0.42 -5.52
N GLY A 92 8.39 1.42 -4.65
CA GLY A 92 7.81 1.30 -3.32
C GLY A 92 6.40 0.72 -3.32
N ILE A 93 5.50 1.32 -4.10
CA ILE A 93 4.10 0.86 -4.22
C ILE A 93 4.04 -0.55 -4.80
N LEU A 94 4.81 -0.84 -5.84
CA LEU A 94 4.85 -2.15 -6.48
C LEU A 94 5.27 -3.25 -5.49
N TYR A 95 6.38 -3.05 -4.78
CA TYR A 95 6.87 -4.04 -3.82
C TYR A 95 5.99 -4.13 -2.58
N SER A 96 5.35 -3.03 -2.17
CA SER A 96 4.29 -3.07 -1.16
C SER A 96 3.11 -3.93 -1.60
N ALA A 97 2.66 -3.85 -2.86
CA ALA A 97 1.57 -4.67 -3.38
C ALA A 97 1.95 -6.15 -3.54
N LEU A 98 3.22 -6.44 -3.85
CA LEU A 98 3.72 -7.81 -4.04
C LEU A 98 4.04 -8.55 -2.73
N THR A 99 4.23 -7.83 -1.62
CA THR A 99 4.69 -8.43 -0.35
C THR A 99 3.58 -8.48 0.70
N PRO A 100 3.56 -9.53 1.54
CA PRO A 100 2.58 -9.63 2.62
C PRO A 100 2.73 -8.45 3.59
N PHE A 101 1.59 -7.94 4.07
CA PHE A 101 1.50 -6.80 4.97
C PHE A 101 2.10 -5.49 4.45
N SER A 102 2.31 -5.34 3.14
CA SER A 102 2.88 -4.11 2.54
C SER A 102 4.31 -3.78 3.03
N THR A 103 5.02 -4.77 3.57
CA THR A 103 6.31 -4.58 4.24
C THR A 103 7.48 -4.36 3.29
N GLY A 104 7.37 -4.80 2.03
CA GLY A 104 8.44 -4.75 1.04
C GLY A 104 8.69 -3.39 0.39
N GLY A 105 7.75 -2.44 0.49
CA GLY A 105 7.90 -1.13 -0.15
C GLY A 105 9.05 -0.32 0.44
N GLN A 106 9.12 -0.21 1.76
CA GLN A 106 10.12 0.63 2.44
C GLN A 106 11.58 0.12 2.23
N PRO A 107 11.89 -1.17 2.40
CA PRO A 107 13.23 -1.69 2.15
C PRO A 107 13.67 -1.52 0.69
N MET A 108 12.74 -1.69 -0.26
CA MET A 108 13.05 -1.51 -1.67
C MET A 108 13.36 -0.05 -2.00
N GLN A 109 12.61 0.91 -1.42
CA GLN A 109 12.90 2.33 -1.61
C GLN A 109 14.32 2.70 -1.15
N ILE A 110 14.75 2.18 0.02
CA ILE A 110 16.11 2.38 0.54
C ILE A 110 17.16 1.75 -0.39
N TYR A 111 16.89 0.53 -0.87
CA TYR A 111 17.78 -0.17 -1.79
C TYR A 111 18.00 0.60 -3.11
N SER A 112 16.92 1.12 -3.69
CA SER A 112 16.98 1.87 -4.94
C SER A 112 17.64 3.25 -4.77
N MET A 113 17.39 3.93 -3.65
CA MET A 113 18.14 5.15 -3.29
C MET A 113 19.64 4.90 -3.19
N ARG A 114 20.04 3.78 -2.56
CA ARG A 114 21.46 3.38 -2.47
C ARG A 114 22.06 3.11 -3.85
N ARG A 115 21.33 2.43 -4.75
CA ARG A 115 21.79 2.20 -6.14
C ARG A 115 21.99 3.50 -6.92
N LEU A 116 21.27 4.55 -6.57
CA LEU A 116 21.41 5.88 -7.17
C LEU A 116 22.52 6.73 -6.52
N GLY A 117 23.31 6.16 -5.61
CA GLY A 117 24.48 6.81 -4.99
C GLY A 117 24.20 7.52 -3.67
N MET A 118 22.99 7.37 -3.10
CA MET A 118 22.68 7.89 -1.76
C MET A 118 23.31 7.00 -0.68
N ASP A 119 23.86 7.59 0.38
CA ASP A 119 24.32 6.81 1.52
C ASP A 119 23.17 6.02 2.16
N THR A 120 23.46 4.81 2.67
CA THR A 120 22.42 3.93 3.23
C THR A 120 21.85 4.48 4.53
N GLY A 121 22.67 5.19 5.32
CA GLY A 121 22.21 5.91 6.50
C GLY A 121 21.23 7.01 6.09
N ALA A 122 21.62 7.86 5.14
CA ALA A 122 20.75 8.93 4.64
C ALA A 122 19.43 8.42 4.06
N ALA A 123 19.47 7.38 3.21
CA ALA A 123 18.28 6.79 2.60
C ALA A 123 17.34 6.19 3.66
N SER A 124 17.88 5.47 4.64
CA SER A 124 17.07 4.88 5.72
C SER A 124 16.45 5.96 6.62
N SER A 125 17.18 7.03 6.93
CA SER A 125 16.65 8.18 7.67
C SER A 125 15.52 8.89 6.92
N ILE A 126 15.64 9.10 5.60
CA ILE A 126 14.58 9.69 4.76
C ILE A 126 13.30 8.87 4.83
N ILE A 127 13.42 7.55 4.61
CA ILE A 127 12.26 6.66 4.62
C ILE A 127 11.65 6.57 6.02
N ALA A 128 12.47 6.48 7.07
CA ALA A 128 11.98 6.47 8.45
C ALA A 128 11.24 7.77 8.82
N MET A 129 11.77 8.93 8.42
CA MET A 129 11.10 10.20 8.66
C MET A 129 9.76 10.26 7.93
N LYS A 130 9.73 9.86 6.66
CA LYS A 130 8.50 9.79 5.87
C LYS A 130 7.45 8.89 6.53
N THR A 131 7.85 7.72 7.03
CA THR A 131 6.90 6.76 7.63
C THR A 131 6.38 7.25 8.98
N VAL A 132 7.23 7.86 9.81
CA VAL A 132 6.81 8.47 11.08
C VAL A 132 5.81 9.60 10.83
N VAL A 133 6.11 10.51 9.89
CA VAL A 133 5.20 11.61 9.53
C VAL A 133 3.86 11.05 9.04
N TYR A 134 3.89 10.04 8.16
CA TYR A 134 2.68 9.38 7.67
C TYR A 134 1.85 8.76 8.81
N GLN A 135 2.49 8.04 9.73
CA GLN A 135 1.82 7.43 10.89
C GLN A 135 1.21 8.49 11.82
N ILE A 136 1.91 9.58 12.09
CA ILE A 136 1.39 10.68 12.92
C ILE A 136 0.15 11.30 12.26
N ILE A 137 0.22 11.62 10.97
CA ILE A 137 -0.91 12.19 10.23
C ILE A 137 -2.09 11.22 10.24
N LEU A 138 -1.85 9.93 10.03
CA LEU A 138 -2.90 8.90 10.02
C LEU A 138 -3.57 8.76 11.38
N VAL A 139 -2.82 8.73 12.48
CA VAL A 139 -3.35 8.66 13.85
C VAL A 139 -4.17 9.90 14.18
N LEU A 140 -3.64 11.10 13.89
CA LEU A 140 -4.35 12.36 14.13
C LEU A 140 -5.65 12.44 13.32
N TYR A 141 -5.58 12.10 12.03
CA TYR A 141 -6.75 12.08 11.15
C TYR A 141 -7.80 11.09 11.66
N SER A 142 -7.38 9.90 12.07
CA SER A 142 -8.27 8.87 12.63
C SER A 142 -8.91 9.34 13.92
N LEU A 143 -8.15 9.99 14.81
CA LEU A 143 -8.68 10.54 16.07
C LEU A 143 -9.73 11.62 15.81
N VAL A 144 -9.44 12.57 14.91
CA VAL A 144 -10.38 13.63 14.52
C VAL A 144 -11.65 13.03 13.93
N MET A 145 -11.52 12.04 13.05
CA MET A 145 -12.66 11.35 12.46
C MET A 145 -13.51 10.63 13.51
N VAL A 146 -12.88 9.93 14.47
CA VAL A 146 -13.59 9.27 15.57
C VAL A 146 -14.36 10.31 16.37
N VAL A 147 -13.70 11.37 16.84
CA VAL A 147 -14.34 12.42 17.66
C VAL A 147 -15.52 13.06 16.94
N TRP A 148 -15.39 13.35 15.64
CA TRP A 148 -16.48 13.94 14.88
C TRP A 148 -17.63 12.97 14.62
N MET A 149 -17.33 11.69 14.46
CA MET A 149 -18.34 10.65 14.20
C MET A 149 -18.90 10.03 15.49
N LEU A 150 -18.36 10.34 16.68
CA LEU A 150 -18.91 9.93 17.98
C LEU A 150 -20.43 10.15 18.12
N PRO A 151 -21.00 11.33 17.81
CA PRO A 151 -22.45 11.54 17.90
C PRO A 151 -23.24 10.65 16.93
N PHE A 152 -22.68 10.32 15.76
CA PHE A 152 -23.29 9.37 14.83
C PHE A 152 -23.29 7.95 15.41
N PHE A 153 -22.20 7.53 16.06
CA PHE A 153 -22.09 6.22 16.70
C PHE A 153 -23.01 6.08 17.92
N GLN A 154 -23.14 7.12 18.73
CA GLN A 154 -24.06 7.14 19.88
C GLN A 154 -25.53 7.05 19.46
N THR A 155 -25.90 7.62 18.31
CA THR A 155 -27.30 7.63 17.83
C THR A 155 -27.70 6.32 17.15
N ASN A 156 -26.78 5.66 16.43
CA ASN A 156 -27.08 4.51 15.57
C ASN A 156 -26.72 3.15 16.17
N VAL A 157 -25.96 3.11 17.26
CA VAL A 157 -25.60 1.85 17.92
C VAL A 157 -26.18 1.81 19.33
N SER A 158 -27.26 1.03 19.47
CA SER A 158 -27.87 0.72 20.78
C SER A 158 -26.87 -0.06 21.65
N ASN A 159 -26.52 0.51 22.81
CA ASN A 159 -25.45 0.11 23.76
C ASN A 159 -24.04 0.72 23.54
N PHE A 160 -23.86 1.79 22.76
CA PHE A 160 -22.68 2.64 22.92
C PHE A 160 -22.83 3.52 24.18
N SER A 161 -22.60 2.91 25.34
CA SER A 161 -22.58 3.60 26.63
C SER A 161 -21.21 4.23 26.85
N PHE A 162 -21.11 5.54 26.58
CA PHE A 162 -20.31 6.49 27.34
C PHE A 162 -21.13 7.75 27.54
#